data_AF-A0A961ISR6-F1
#
_entry.id   AF-A0A961ISR6-F1
#
_cell.length_a   1.000
_cell.length_b   1.000
_cell.length_c   1.000
_cell.angle_alpha   90.00
_cell.angle_beta   90.00
_cell.angle_gamma   90.00
#
_symmetry.space_group_name_H-M   'P 1'
#
loop_
_entity.id
_entity.type
_entity.pdbx_description
1 polymer ?
#
loop_
_entity_poly.entity_id
_entity_poly.type
_entity_poly.pdbx_seq_one_letter_code
_entity_poly.pdbx_strand_id
1 'polypeptide(L)'
;AAVEAAAPAYRPQLTAVRTLEKKIRGIQAEIETIETQMRRMDEGAAREARAIRIEELTAERDALTAEIPADWEEVHKAFAALTQAEDKARIAYQRAADDAYEGPAEVLAALSGNDAFIALETPLVELGPVFATGSGDEAVDRIKGVEDMIGEVEGAGDVKSALSKARRALDKDEREEALSLYDEAMAEYQAQADWRERAAGVLPGLKAYLDAIRPNLGARVQDRLTRDQALAMAACTSHHRDVSLNF
;
A
#
# COMPACT_ATOMS: atom_id res chain seq x y z
N ALA A 1 23.15 2.15 -3.09
CA ALA A 1 24.62 1.98 -3.29
C ALA A 1 25.06 2.38 -4.69
N ALA A 2 24.46 1.81 -5.75
CA ALA A 2 24.75 2.23 -7.13
C ALA A 2 24.32 3.68 -7.42
N VAL A 3 23.17 4.12 -6.90
CA VAL A 3 22.70 5.51 -7.02
C VAL A 3 23.66 6.50 -6.34
N GLU A 4 24.02 6.25 -5.09
CA GLU A 4 25.00 7.06 -4.34
C GLU A 4 26.36 7.17 -5.06
N ALA A 5 26.82 6.08 -5.70
CA ALA A 5 28.07 6.09 -6.46
C ALA A 5 27.97 6.91 -7.77
N ALA A 6 26.82 6.88 -8.45
CA ALA A 6 26.59 7.59 -9.71
C ALA A 6 26.21 9.07 -9.52
N ALA A 7 25.61 9.42 -8.37
CA ALA A 7 25.07 10.74 -8.08
C ALA A 7 26.08 11.90 -8.24
N PRO A 8 27.34 11.81 -7.78
CA PRO A 8 28.32 12.90 -7.94
C PRO A 8 28.63 13.26 -9.39
N ALA A 9 28.62 12.28 -10.31
CA ALA A 9 28.88 12.48 -11.73
C ALA A 9 27.62 12.93 -12.50
N TYR A 10 26.44 12.46 -12.08
CA TYR A 10 25.16 12.78 -12.72
C TYR A 10 24.63 14.18 -12.35
N ARG A 11 24.74 14.59 -11.08
CA ARG A 11 24.16 15.85 -10.56
C ARG A 11 24.55 17.10 -11.36
N PRO A 12 25.85 17.32 -11.71
CA PRO A 12 26.24 18.52 -12.46
C PRO A 12 25.62 18.56 -13.86
N GLN A 13 25.54 17.39 -14.53
CA GLN A 13 24.95 17.28 -15.85
C GLN A 13 23.44 17.55 -15.81
N LEU A 14 22.73 16.93 -14.87
CA LEU A 14 21.30 17.18 -14.65
C LEU A 14 21.04 18.67 -14.42
N THR A 15 21.81 19.32 -13.55
CA THR A 15 21.62 20.74 -13.24
C THR A 15 21.81 21.62 -14.47
N ALA A 16 22.86 21.35 -15.26
CA ALA A 16 23.14 22.09 -16.49
C ALA A 16 22.01 21.92 -17.51
N VAL A 17 21.61 20.69 -17.81
CA VAL A 17 20.56 20.41 -18.80
C VAL A 17 19.21 20.93 -18.34
N ARG A 18 18.82 20.75 -17.07
CA ARG A 18 17.55 21.31 -16.54
C ARG A 18 17.53 22.84 -16.61
N THR A 19 18.67 23.50 -16.46
CA THR A 19 18.78 24.95 -16.64
C THR A 19 18.55 25.35 -18.10
N LEU A 20 19.14 24.64 -19.05
CA LEU A 20 18.93 24.87 -20.49
C LEU A 20 17.47 24.61 -20.88
N GLU A 21 16.91 23.47 -20.50
CA GLU A 21 15.52 23.11 -20.76
C GLU A 21 14.54 24.15 -20.20
N LYS A 22 14.81 24.70 -19.02
CA LYS A 22 13.98 25.76 -18.43
C LYS A 22 13.99 27.03 -19.29
N LYS A 23 15.16 27.43 -19.80
CA LYS A 23 15.29 28.58 -20.72
C LYS A 23 14.55 28.32 -22.03
N ILE A 24 14.77 27.14 -22.62
CA ILE A 24 14.10 26.69 -23.86
C ILE A 24 12.57 26.75 -23.68
N ARG A 25 12.04 26.21 -22.58
CA ARG A 25 10.60 26.26 -22.26
C ARG A 25 10.09 27.69 -22.11
N GLY A 26 10.88 28.59 -21.51
CA GLY A 26 10.55 30.01 -21.42
C GLY A 26 10.44 30.68 -22.79
N ILE A 27 11.41 30.43 -23.67
CA ILE A 27 11.43 30.95 -25.04
C ILE A 27 10.24 30.41 -25.84
N GLN A 28 9.96 29.10 -25.75
CA GLN A 28 8.81 28.48 -26.41
C GLN A 28 7.49 29.14 -25.97
N ALA A 29 7.31 29.38 -24.68
CA ALA A 29 6.13 30.07 -24.17
C ALA A 29 6.02 31.53 -24.66
N GLU A 30 7.16 32.24 -24.81
CA GLU A 30 7.18 33.58 -25.39
C GLU A 30 6.78 33.56 -26.88
N ILE A 31 7.32 32.62 -27.66
CA ILE A 31 6.95 32.41 -29.07
C ILE A 31 5.44 32.15 -29.18
N GLU A 32 4.91 31.19 -28.43
CA GLU A 32 3.47 30.85 -28.45
C GLU A 32 2.59 32.06 -28.10
N THR A 33 3.04 32.89 -27.16
CA THR A 33 2.35 34.13 -26.78
C THR A 33 2.34 35.13 -27.93
N ILE A 34 3.48 35.34 -28.60
CA ILE A 34 3.60 36.26 -29.73
C ILE A 34 2.76 35.77 -30.92
N GLU A 35 2.81 34.47 -31.23
CA GLU A 35 2.00 33.85 -32.28
C GLU A 35 0.50 34.06 -32.03
N THR A 36 0.06 33.85 -30.78
CA THR A 36 -1.34 34.06 -30.39
C THR A 36 -1.76 35.52 -30.55
N GLN A 37 -0.88 36.47 -30.23
CA GLN A 37 -1.13 37.90 -30.44
C GLN A 37 -1.21 38.24 -31.93
N MET A 38 -0.30 37.71 -32.75
CA MET A 38 -0.27 37.94 -34.20
C MET A 38 -1.54 37.46 -34.89
N ARG A 39 -2.16 36.35 -34.46
CA ARG A 39 -3.43 35.85 -35.03
C ARG A 39 -4.58 36.86 -34.96
N ARG A 40 -4.52 37.84 -34.06
CA ARG A 40 -5.54 38.89 -33.86
C ARG A 40 -5.13 40.24 -34.44
N MET A 41 -3.98 40.32 -35.11
CA MET A 41 -3.44 41.54 -35.69
C MET A 41 -3.64 41.54 -37.20
N ASP A 42 -3.97 42.70 -37.77
CA ASP A 42 -3.94 42.92 -39.21
C ASP A 42 -2.49 42.91 -39.75
N GLU A 43 -2.35 42.71 -41.05
CA GLU A 43 -1.06 42.79 -41.73
C GLU A 43 -0.48 44.21 -41.67
N GLY A 44 0.82 44.31 -41.40
CA GLY A 44 1.54 45.59 -41.32
C GLY A 44 2.81 45.51 -40.46
N ALA A 45 3.51 46.64 -40.35
CA ALA A 45 4.85 46.72 -39.73
C ALA A 45 4.91 46.16 -38.29
N ALA A 46 3.84 46.29 -37.50
CA ALA A 46 3.78 45.75 -36.14
C ALA A 46 3.70 44.21 -36.10
N ARG A 47 3.08 43.59 -37.12
CA ARG A 47 3.01 42.13 -37.28
C ARG A 47 4.32 41.59 -37.83
N GLU A 48 4.94 42.28 -38.79
CA GLU A 48 6.28 41.96 -39.32
C GLU A 48 7.35 42.00 -38.21
N ALA A 49 7.35 43.02 -37.35
CA ALA A 49 8.28 43.12 -36.23
C ALA A 49 8.15 41.93 -35.24
N ARG A 50 6.94 41.40 -35.05
CA ARG A 50 6.69 40.21 -34.21
C ARG A 50 7.16 38.92 -34.88
N ALA A 51 7.03 38.82 -36.20
CA ALA A 51 7.57 37.69 -36.97
C ALA A 51 9.11 37.64 -36.83
N ILE A 52 9.79 38.78 -36.97
CA ILE A 52 11.24 38.88 -36.75
C ILE A 52 11.62 38.44 -35.33
N ARG A 53 10.86 38.88 -34.32
CA ARG A 53 11.10 38.46 -32.93
C ARG A 53 10.95 36.95 -32.74
N ILE A 54 9.98 36.31 -33.39
CA ILE A 54 9.84 34.85 -33.37
C ILE A 54 11.05 34.18 -34.00
N GLU A 55 11.56 34.68 -35.13
CA GLU A 55 12.76 34.14 -35.77
C GLU A 55 14.00 34.25 -34.87
N GLU A 56 14.21 35.40 -34.21
CA GLU A 56 15.28 35.59 -33.23
C GLU A 56 15.17 34.60 -32.06
N LEU A 57 13.99 34.49 -31.46
CA LEU A 57 13.71 33.57 -30.35
C LEU A 57 13.89 32.11 -30.78
N THR A 58 13.50 31.77 -32.01
CA THR A 58 13.68 30.43 -32.59
C THR A 58 15.16 30.10 -32.73
N ALA A 59 15.96 31.04 -33.25
CA ALA A 59 17.40 30.88 -33.34
C ALA A 59 18.07 30.74 -31.97
N GLU A 60 17.65 31.53 -30.97
CA GLU A 60 18.13 31.40 -29.59
C GLU A 60 17.78 30.04 -28.97
N ARG A 61 16.54 29.57 -29.15
CA ARG A 61 16.09 28.24 -28.71
C ARG A 61 16.96 27.13 -29.32
N ASP A 62 17.21 27.21 -30.63
CA ASP A 62 17.98 26.18 -31.34
C ASP A 62 19.44 26.18 -30.91
N ALA A 63 20.03 27.36 -30.66
CA ALA A 63 21.36 27.48 -30.09
C ALA A 63 21.45 26.83 -28.69
N LEU A 64 20.51 27.12 -27.79
CA LEU A 64 20.45 26.51 -26.47
C LEU A 64 20.19 24.99 -26.53
N THR A 65 19.43 24.53 -27.52
CA THR A 65 19.18 23.09 -27.72
C THR A 65 20.46 22.37 -28.15
N ALA A 66 21.30 23.01 -28.97
CA ALA A 66 22.59 22.46 -29.38
C ALA A 66 23.63 22.40 -28.24
N GLU A 67 23.43 23.15 -27.15
CA GLU A 67 24.27 23.06 -25.94
C GLU A 67 23.96 21.82 -25.08
N ILE A 68 22.83 21.14 -25.31
CA ILE A 68 22.48 19.90 -24.59
C ILE A 68 23.41 18.78 -25.07
N PRO A 69 24.10 18.05 -24.17
CA PRO A 69 24.94 16.92 -24.55
C PRO A 69 24.18 15.86 -25.35
N ALA A 70 24.77 15.38 -26.44
CA ALA A 70 24.12 14.39 -27.32
C ALA A 70 23.85 13.04 -26.63
N ASP A 71 24.60 12.72 -25.57
CA ASP A 71 24.45 11.53 -24.76
C ASP A 71 23.50 11.72 -23.56
N TRP A 72 22.92 12.91 -23.39
CA TRP A 72 22.08 13.25 -22.22
C TRP A 72 20.92 12.26 -22.02
N GLU A 73 20.21 11.90 -23.09
CA GLU A 73 19.06 10.99 -22.99
C GLU A 73 19.50 9.61 -22.44
N GLU A 74 20.62 9.09 -22.91
CA GLU A 74 21.16 7.80 -22.46
C GLU A 74 21.69 7.90 -21.03
N VAL A 75 22.40 8.98 -20.67
CA VAL A 75 22.87 9.23 -19.29
C VAL A 75 21.70 9.32 -18.31
N HIS A 76 20.67 10.10 -18.65
CA HIS A 76 19.46 10.26 -17.83
C HIS A 76 18.72 8.93 -17.67
N LYS A 77 18.55 8.18 -18.76
CA LYS A 77 17.90 6.86 -18.74
C LYS A 77 18.67 5.84 -17.92
N ALA A 78 20.00 5.83 -18.02
CA ALA A 78 20.85 4.95 -17.21
C ALA A 78 20.70 5.27 -15.72
N PHE A 79 20.72 6.54 -15.33
CA PHE A 79 20.52 6.93 -13.94
C PHE A 79 19.10 6.59 -13.43
N ALA A 80 18.07 6.83 -14.24
CA ALA A 80 16.69 6.46 -13.92
C ALA A 80 16.52 4.94 -13.71
N ALA A 81 17.24 4.10 -14.46
CA ALA A 81 17.22 2.66 -14.25
C ALA A 81 17.83 2.28 -12.88
N LEU A 82 18.89 2.97 -12.44
CA LEU A 82 19.49 2.76 -11.12
C LEU A 82 18.54 3.13 -9.99
N THR A 83 17.86 4.28 -10.10
CA THR A 83 16.89 4.72 -9.07
C THR A 83 15.68 3.78 -9.01
N GLN A 84 15.15 3.36 -10.16
CA GLN A 84 14.07 2.37 -10.21
C GLN A 84 14.46 1.02 -9.59
N ALA A 85 15.69 0.57 -9.82
CA ALA A 85 16.19 -0.66 -9.22
C ALA A 85 16.33 -0.54 -7.69
N GLU A 86 16.86 0.58 -7.19
CA GLU A 86 16.97 0.87 -5.76
C GLU A 86 15.58 0.97 -5.09
N ASP A 87 14.63 1.65 -5.73
CA ASP A 87 13.24 1.75 -5.26
C ASP A 87 12.56 0.38 -5.17
N LYS A 88 12.71 -0.46 -6.21
CA LYS A 88 12.20 -1.83 -6.21
C LYS A 88 12.82 -2.65 -5.08
N ALA A 89 14.13 -2.58 -4.90
CA ALA A 89 14.82 -3.30 -3.84
C ALA A 89 14.34 -2.85 -2.45
N ARG A 90 14.16 -1.53 -2.25
CA ARG A 90 13.62 -0.97 -1.00
C ARG A 90 12.22 -1.48 -0.71
N ILE A 91 11.32 -1.44 -1.70
CA ILE A 91 9.93 -1.92 -1.52
C ILE A 91 9.92 -3.42 -1.23
N ALA A 92 10.73 -4.21 -1.94
CA ALA A 92 10.83 -5.65 -1.70
C ALA A 92 11.32 -5.95 -0.28
N TYR A 93 12.36 -5.24 0.18
CA TYR A 93 12.85 -5.36 1.55
C TYR A 93 11.78 -4.99 2.58
N GLN A 94 11.09 -3.86 2.38
CA GLN A 94 10.03 -3.41 3.29
C GLN A 94 8.92 -4.44 3.41
N ARG A 95 8.42 -4.97 2.27
CA ARG A 95 7.41 -6.03 2.26
C ARG A 95 7.89 -7.27 3.00
N ALA A 96 9.07 -7.78 2.68
CA ALA A 96 9.62 -8.95 3.35
C ALA A 96 9.80 -8.74 4.86
N ALA A 97 10.19 -7.54 5.30
CA ALA A 97 10.33 -7.20 6.71
C ALA A 97 8.98 -7.07 7.42
N ASP A 98 7.97 -6.53 6.75
CA ASP A 98 6.60 -6.41 7.26
C ASP A 98 5.95 -7.81 7.35
N ASP A 99 6.02 -8.61 6.27
CA ASP A 99 5.50 -9.98 6.19
C ASP A 99 6.13 -10.92 7.25
N ALA A 100 7.44 -10.76 7.52
CA ALA A 100 8.15 -11.54 8.54
C ALA A 100 7.63 -11.32 9.96
N TYR A 101 6.91 -10.22 10.20
CA TYR A 101 6.28 -9.89 11.46
C TYR A 101 4.76 -10.14 11.43
N GLU A 102 4.06 -9.65 10.40
CA GLU A 102 2.60 -9.66 10.31
C GLU A 102 2.03 -11.08 10.36
N GLY A 103 2.49 -11.99 9.49
CA GLY A 103 1.98 -13.36 9.46
C GLY A 103 2.15 -14.10 10.80
N PRO A 104 3.35 -14.13 11.41
CA PRO A 104 3.52 -14.74 12.72
C PRO A 104 2.74 -14.03 13.84
N ALA A 105 2.54 -12.71 13.76
CA ALA A 105 1.75 -11.95 14.72
C ALA A 105 0.25 -12.29 14.64
N GLU A 106 -0.30 -12.45 13.43
CA GLU A 106 -1.68 -12.91 13.22
C GLU A 106 -1.89 -14.31 13.80
N VAL A 107 -0.97 -15.24 13.55
CA VAL A 107 -1.03 -16.59 14.13
C VAL A 107 -0.94 -16.55 15.66
N LEU A 108 -0.04 -15.72 16.21
CA LEU A 108 0.04 -15.53 17.65
C LEU A 108 -1.26 -14.96 18.24
N ALA A 109 -1.87 -13.97 17.58
CA ALA A 109 -3.11 -13.36 18.03
C ALA A 109 -4.27 -14.36 18.00
N ALA A 110 -4.40 -15.12 16.90
CA ALA A 110 -5.35 -16.21 16.82
C ALA A 110 -5.14 -17.22 17.96
N LEU A 111 -3.93 -17.76 18.13
CA LEU A 111 -3.65 -18.75 19.17
C LEU A 111 -3.82 -18.22 20.60
N SER A 112 -3.57 -16.93 20.82
CA SER A 112 -3.81 -16.28 22.11
C SER A 112 -5.31 -16.21 22.45
N GLY A 113 -6.18 -16.23 21.43
CA GLY A 113 -7.64 -16.31 21.57
C GLY A 113 -8.20 -17.73 21.63
N ASN A 114 -7.36 -18.77 21.76
CA ASN A 114 -7.82 -20.17 21.75
C ASN A 114 -8.89 -20.46 22.81
N ASP A 115 -8.73 -19.97 24.05
CA ASP A 115 -9.72 -20.20 25.11
C ASP A 115 -11.08 -19.58 24.77
N ALA A 116 -11.07 -18.37 24.21
CA ALA A 116 -12.29 -17.69 23.74
C ALA A 116 -12.92 -18.43 22.55
N PHE A 117 -12.10 -18.95 21.63
CA PHE A 117 -12.57 -19.74 20.50
C PHE A 117 -13.23 -21.05 20.96
N ILE A 118 -12.62 -21.78 21.89
CA ILE A 118 -13.19 -23.02 22.45
C ILE A 118 -14.53 -22.72 23.14
N ALA A 119 -14.63 -21.60 23.87
CA ALA A 119 -15.87 -21.19 24.52
C ALA A 119 -17.04 -20.92 23.56
N LEU A 120 -16.81 -20.78 22.25
CA LEU A 120 -17.86 -20.62 21.23
C LEU A 120 -18.63 -21.93 20.95
N GLU A 121 -18.10 -23.10 21.34
CA GLU A 121 -18.75 -24.40 21.07
C GLU A 121 -20.19 -24.44 21.56
N THR A 122 -20.38 -24.05 22.83
CA THR A 122 -21.69 -24.12 23.47
C THR A 122 -22.70 -23.17 22.81
N PRO A 123 -22.42 -21.86 22.65
CA PRO A 123 -23.29 -20.95 21.90
C PRO A 123 -23.62 -21.43 20.49
N LEU A 124 -22.65 -21.99 19.76
CA LEU A 124 -22.85 -22.50 18.41
C LEU A 124 -23.81 -23.70 18.39
N VAL A 125 -23.56 -24.71 19.24
CA VAL A 125 -24.42 -25.90 19.36
C VAL A 125 -25.86 -25.52 19.75
N GLU A 126 -26.02 -24.52 20.61
CA GLU A 126 -27.33 -24.02 21.04
C GLU A 126 -28.13 -23.34 19.92
N LEU A 127 -27.52 -23.01 18.77
CA LEU A 127 -28.24 -22.51 17.59
C LEU A 127 -28.91 -23.61 16.78
N GLY A 128 -28.53 -24.88 16.92
CA GLY A 128 -29.15 -25.98 16.19
C GLY A 128 -30.69 -26.00 16.27
N PRO A 129 -31.29 -25.92 17.48
CA PRO A 129 -32.74 -25.80 17.63
C PRO A 129 -33.33 -24.53 17.01
N VAL A 130 -32.58 -23.42 16.99
CA VAL A 130 -33.00 -22.13 16.40
C VAL A 130 -33.11 -22.26 14.89
N PHE A 131 -32.14 -22.90 14.22
CA PHE A 131 -32.23 -23.18 12.80
C PHE A 131 -33.32 -24.21 12.46
N ALA A 132 -33.53 -25.21 13.33
CA ALA A 132 -34.52 -26.27 13.10
C ALA A 132 -35.97 -25.78 13.25
N THR A 133 -36.25 -24.91 14.22
CA THR A 133 -37.64 -24.56 14.61
C THR A 133 -37.89 -23.07 14.80
N GLY A 134 -36.85 -22.26 14.94
CA GLY A 134 -36.98 -20.81 15.08
C GLY A 134 -37.37 -20.13 13.77
N SER A 135 -38.05 -18.99 13.87
CA SER A 135 -38.50 -18.18 12.73
C SER A 135 -38.65 -16.71 13.13
N GLY A 136 -38.58 -15.81 12.14
CA GLY A 136 -38.75 -14.37 12.34
C GLY A 136 -37.58 -13.70 13.06
N ASP A 137 -37.76 -12.42 13.37
CA ASP A 137 -36.71 -11.52 13.87
C ASP A 137 -36.00 -12.04 15.13
N GLU A 138 -36.73 -12.69 16.05
CA GLU A 138 -36.15 -13.23 17.29
C GLU A 138 -35.09 -14.32 17.02
N ALA A 139 -35.35 -15.21 16.06
CA ALA A 139 -34.40 -16.25 15.69
C ALA A 139 -33.17 -15.66 14.99
N VAL A 140 -33.39 -14.68 14.10
CA VAL A 140 -32.33 -13.98 13.37
C VAL A 140 -31.43 -13.19 14.33
N ASP A 141 -32.01 -12.49 15.30
CA ASP A 141 -31.28 -11.71 16.30
C ASP A 141 -30.47 -12.60 17.25
N ARG A 142 -31.01 -13.76 17.64
CA ARG A 142 -30.25 -14.73 18.46
C ARG A 142 -29.01 -15.25 17.72
N ILE A 143 -29.14 -15.58 16.43
CA ILE A 143 -27.99 -16.01 15.62
C ILE A 143 -26.98 -14.88 15.46
N LYS A 144 -27.46 -13.65 15.26
CA LYS A 144 -26.61 -12.46 15.16
C LYS A 144 -25.81 -12.22 16.44
N GLY A 145 -26.39 -12.45 17.61
CA GLY A 145 -25.67 -12.35 18.88
C GLY A 145 -24.46 -13.29 18.95
N VAL A 146 -24.59 -14.52 18.45
CA VAL A 146 -23.47 -15.47 18.34
C VAL A 146 -22.48 -15.05 17.25
N GLU A 147 -22.96 -14.54 16.11
CA GLU A 147 -22.12 -13.95 15.05
C GLU A 147 -21.20 -12.84 15.57
N ASP A 148 -21.74 -11.99 16.45
CA ASP A 148 -20.99 -10.91 17.10
C ASP A 148 -19.94 -11.47 18.08
N MET A 149 -20.30 -12.47 18.90
CA MET A 149 -19.34 -13.16 19.78
C MET A 149 -18.18 -13.80 19.01
N ILE A 150 -18.46 -14.45 17.88
CA ILE A 150 -17.43 -15.03 17.01
C ILE A 150 -16.55 -13.91 16.43
N GLY A 151 -17.14 -12.76 16.10
CA GLY A 151 -16.42 -11.60 15.56
C GLY A 151 -15.40 -10.96 16.49
N GLU A 152 -15.52 -11.16 17.80
CA GLU A 152 -14.54 -10.70 18.80
C GLU A 152 -13.33 -11.65 18.93
N VAL A 153 -13.40 -12.85 18.33
CA VAL A 153 -12.34 -13.85 18.40
C VAL A 153 -11.43 -13.77 17.18
N GLU A 154 -10.16 -13.46 17.42
CA GLU A 154 -9.17 -13.30 16.37
C GLU A 154 -9.00 -14.60 15.54
N GLY A 155 -9.04 -14.44 14.22
CA GLY A 155 -8.96 -15.55 13.27
C GLY A 155 -10.22 -16.40 13.13
N ALA A 156 -11.37 -16.06 13.74
CA ALA A 156 -12.63 -16.82 13.62
C ALA A 156 -13.53 -16.37 12.44
N GLY A 157 -12.96 -15.67 11.47
CA GLY A 157 -13.69 -15.01 10.38
C GLY A 157 -14.46 -15.98 9.46
N ASP A 158 -13.90 -17.17 9.19
CA ASP A 158 -14.54 -18.15 8.31
C ASP A 158 -15.81 -18.73 8.94
N VAL A 159 -15.76 -19.08 10.24
CA VAL A 159 -16.93 -19.52 11.03
C VAL A 159 -18.00 -18.43 11.05
N LYS A 160 -17.61 -17.18 11.31
CA LYS A 160 -18.53 -16.03 11.29
C LYS A 160 -19.19 -15.86 9.93
N SER A 161 -18.40 -15.96 8.85
CA SER A 161 -18.88 -15.82 7.48
C SER A 161 -19.89 -16.91 7.12
N ALA A 162 -19.62 -18.17 7.45
CA ALA A 162 -20.53 -19.28 7.26
C ALA A 162 -21.84 -19.09 8.05
N LEU A 163 -21.74 -18.72 9.33
CA LEU A 163 -22.92 -18.46 10.16
C LEU A 163 -23.75 -17.28 9.66
N SER A 164 -23.11 -16.21 9.18
CA SER A 164 -23.80 -15.04 8.60
C SER A 164 -24.59 -15.43 7.34
N LYS A 165 -24.09 -16.37 6.53
CA LYS A 165 -24.84 -16.92 5.38
C LYS A 165 -26.03 -17.75 5.85
N ALA A 166 -25.83 -18.64 6.82
CA ALA A 166 -26.90 -19.46 7.39
C ALA A 166 -28.03 -18.58 7.95
N ARG A 167 -27.68 -17.52 8.69
CA ARG A 167 -28.63 -16.52 9.21
C ARG A 167 -29.45 -15.88 8.10
N ARG A 168 -28.80 -15.45 7.01
CA ARG A 168 -29.47 -14.81 5.86
C ARG A 168 -30.40 -15.75 5.10
N ALA A 169 -30.06 -17.03 4.99
CA ALA A 169 -30.96 -18.03 4.41
C ALA A 169 -32.19 -18.22 5.31
N LEU A 170 -32.01 -18.28 6.64
CA LEU A 170 -33.12 -18.38 7.58
C LEU A 170 -34.07 -17.18 7.51
N ASP A 171 -33.52 -15.97 7.36
CA ASP A 171 -34.27 -14.71 7.21
C ASP A 171 -35.14 -14.67 5.94
N LYS A 172 -34.76 -15.44 4.91
CA LYS A 172 -35.54 -15.61 3.67
C LYS A 172 -36.50 -16.79 3.70
N ASP A 173 -36.69 -17.40 4.87
CA ASP A 173 -37.45 -18.64 5.06
C ASP A 173 -36.89 -19.87 4.28
N GLU A 174 -35.62 -19.84 3.88
CA GLU A 174 -34.90 -20.92 3.17
C GLU A 174 -34.30 -21.92 4.19
N ARG A 175 -35.15 -22.62 4.96
CA ARG A 175 -34.70 -23.39 6.14
C ARG A 175 -33.75 -24.55 5.84
N GLU A 176 -33.97 -25.28 4.75
CA GLU A 176 -33.08 -26.39 4.37
C GLU A 176 -31.67 -25.88 4.04
N GLU A 177 -31.58 -24.76 3.30
CA GLU A 177 -30.32 -24.09 3.00
C GLU A 177 -29.66 -23.54 4.27
N ALA A 178 -30.44 -22.92 5.16
CA ALA A 178 -29.95 -22.41 6.43
C ALA A 178 -29.33 -23.49 7.32
N LEU A 179 -29.95 -24.68 7.39
CA LEU A 179 -29.42 -25.82 8.13
C LEU A 179 -28.13 -26.35 7.50
N SER A 180 -28.07 -26.46 6.17
CA SER A 180 -26.85 -26.87 5.47
C SER A 180 -25.68 -25.91 5.73
N LEU A 181 -25.93 -24.59 5.66
CA LEU A 181 -24.91 -23.57 5.93
C LEU A 181 -24.50 -23.52 7.41
N TYR A 182 -25.42 -23.86 8.32
CA TYR A 182 -25.09 -24.01 9.74
C TYR A 182 -24.19 -25.23 9.98
N ASP A 183 -24.46 -26.36 9.34
CA ASP A 183 -23.60 -27.55 9.41
C ASP A 183 -22.20 -27.25 8.83
N GLU A 184 -22.11 -26.46 7.75
CA GLU A 184 -20.83 -25.94 7.24
C GLU A 184 -20.12 -25.07 8.29
N ALA A 185 -20.82 -24.16 8.98
CA ALA A 185 -20.24 -23.35 10.04
C ALA A 185 -19.71 -24.21 11.21
N MET A 186 -20.43 -25.27 11.58
CA MET A 186 -20.00 -26.24 12.60
C MET A 186 -18.77 -27.04 12.15
N ALA A 187 -18.71 -27.41 10.87
CA ALA A 187 -17.55 -28.10 10.31
C ALA A 187 -16.30 -27.19 10.30
N GLU A 188 -16.44 -25.93 9.92
CA GLU A 188 -15.37 -24.93 9.99
C GLU A 188 -14.91 -24.70 11.43
N TYR A 189 -15.85 -24.61 12.38
CA TYR A 189 -15.54 -24.51 13.80
C TYR A 189 -14.68 -25.70 14.27
N GLN A 190 -15.09 -26.93 13.96
CA GLN A 190 -14.37 -28.14 14.38
C GLN A 190 -12.98 -28.22 13.74
N ALA A 191 -12.90 -27.99 12.43
CA ALA A 191 -11.61 -27.96 11.73
C ALA A 191 -10.67 -26.91 12.33
N GLN A 192 -11.23 -25.76 12.72
CA GLN A 192 -10.51 -24.70 13.38
C GLN A 192 -10.04 -25.06 14.79
N ALA A 193 -10.91 -25.65 15.61
CA ALA A 193 -10.56 -26.15 16.94
C ALA A 193 -9.40 -27.17 16.87
N ASP A 194 -9.48 -28.12 15.93
CA ASP A 194 -8.49 -29.20 15.77
C ASP A 194 -7.11 -28.67 15.38
N TRP A 195 -7.01 -27.64 14.51
CA TRP A 195 -5.69 -27.07 14.18
C TRP A 195 -5.16 -26.19 15.29
N ARG A 196 -6.03 -25.43 15.98
CA ARG A 196 -5.65 -24.59 17.13
C ARG A 196 -5.07 -25.42 18.26
N GLU A 197 -5.65 -26.58 18.55
CA GLU A 197 -5.13 -27.53 19.53
C GLU A 197 -3.71 -28.02 19.14
N ARG A 198 -3.53 -28.47 17.90
CA ARG A 198 -2.23 -28.92 17.39
C ARG A 198 -1.16 -27.83 17.41
N ALA A 199 -1.57 -26.57 17.21
CA ALA A 199 -0.67 -25.42 17.17
C ALA A 199 -0.41 -24.79 18.55
N ALA A 200 -1.11 -25.17 19.61
CA ALA A 200 -0.95 -24.56 20.94
C ALA A 200 0.52 -24.60 21.45
N GLY A 201 1.26 -25.66 21.11
CA GLY A 201 2.66 -25.83 21.51
C GLY A 201 3.64 -24.83 20.86
N VAL A 202 3.29 -24.18 19.74
CA VAL A 202 4.17 -23.21 19.07
C VAL A 202 4.07 -21.81 19.63
N LEU A 203 3.05 -21.52 20.45
CA LEU A 203 2.77 -20.18 20.98
C LEU A 203 3.97 -19.54 21.70
N PRO A 204 4.68 -20.22 22.63
CA PRO A 204 5.86 -19.63 23.28
C PRO A 204 6.99 -19.31 22.29
N GLY A 205 7.18 -20.16 21.27
CA GLY A 205 8.19 -19.96 20.24
C GLY A 205 7.88 -18.78 19.33
N LEU A 206 6.61 -18.63 18.93
CA LEU A 206 6.14 -17.48 18.13
C LEU A 206 6.32 -16.16 18.90
N LYS A 207 5.97 -16.15 20.19
CA LYS A 207 6.18 -14.98 21.04
C LYS A 207 7.66 -14.59 21.13
N ALA A 208 8.53 -15.58 21.40
CA ALA A 208 9.97 -15.34 21.48
C ALA A 208 10.56 -14.86 20.14
N TYR A 209 10.10 -15.42 19.02
CA TYR A 209 10.48 -14.98 17.68
C TYR A 209 10.09 -13.53 17.42
N LEU A 210 8.82 -13.19 17.65
CA LEU A 210 8.31 -11.83 17.44
C LEU A 210 9.04 -10.81 18.31
N ASP A 211 9.23 -11.11 19.60
CA ASP A 211 9.99 -10.24 20.52
C ASP A 211 11.44 -10.02 20.06
N ALA A 212 12.09 -11.04 19.48
CA ALA A 212 13.46 -10.95 18.98
C ALA A 212 13.57 -10.09 17.71
N ILE A 213 12.60 -10.18 16.79
CA ILE A 213 12.64 -9.43 15.52
C ILE A 213 12.05 -8.03 15.63
N ARG A 214 11.17 -7.79 16.62
CA ARG A 214 10.43 -6.54 16.82
C ARG A 214 11.28 -5.26 16.71
N PRO A 215 12.52 -5.18 17.23
CA PRO A 215 13.32 -3.98 17.11
C PRO A 215 13.79 -3.67 15.68
N ASN A 216 13.86 -4.69 14.81
CA ASN A 216 14.52 -4.61 13.51
C ASN A 216 13.56 -4.77 12.31
N LEU A 217 12.53 -5.61 12.43
CA LEU A 217 11.62 -5.97 11.35
C LEU A 217 10.16 -5.62 11.71
N GLY A 218 9.36 -5.34 10.69
CA GLY A 218 7.92 -5.05 10.85
C GLY A 218 7.58 -3.75 11.58
N ALA A 219 8.52 -2.81 11.72
CA ALA A 219 8.28 -1.57 12.46
C ALA A 219 7.09 -0.74 11.91
N ARG A 220 6.70 -0.93 10.65
CA ARG A 220 5.59 -0.23 9.99
C ARG A 220 4.23 -0.84 10.30
N VAL A 221 4.18 -2.14 10.60
CA VAL A 221 2.96 -2.89 10.92
C VAL A 221 2.76 -3.08 12.42
N GLN A 222 3.74 -2.68 13.24
CA GLN A 222 3.61 -2.67 14.69
C GLN A 222 2.78 -1.47 15.19
N ASP A 223 1.94 -1.70 16.19
CA ASP A 223 1.11 -0.66 16.82
C ASP A 223 1.92 0.51 17.39
N ARG A 224 3.13 0.22 17.90
CA ARG A 224 4.01 1.20 18.55
C ARG A 224 5.47 0.89 18.29
N LEU A 225 6.20 1.92 17.88
CA LEU A 225 7.66 1.92 17.87
C LEU A 225 8.20 1.90 19.30
N THR A 226 9.32 1.21 19.47
CA THR A 226 10.16 1.36 20.65
C THR A 226 10.78 2.77 20.69
N ARG A 227 11.17 3.22 21.89
CA ARG A 227 11.85 4.51 22.05
C ARG A 227 13.09 4.62 21.16
N ASP A 228 13.88 3.55 21.06
CA ASP A 228 15.11 3.53 20.29
C ASP A 228 14.84 3.64 18.78
N GLN A 229 13.81 2.94 18.28
CA GLN A 229 13.36 3.09 16.90
C GLN A 229 12.89 4.52 16.62
N ALA A 230 12.10 5.11 17.51
CA ALA A 230 11.62 6.48 17.35
C ALA A 230 12.76 7.50 17.33
N LEU A 231 13.77 7.34 18.20
CA LEU A 231 14.96 8.20 18.22
C LEU A 231 15.80 8.04 16.96
N ALA A 232 16.00 6.80 16.49
CA ALA A 232 16.73 6.52 15.25
C ALA A 232 16.00 7.13 14.04
N MET A 233 14.68 6.98 13.96
CA MET A 233 13.88 7.60 12.90
C MET A 233 13.96 9.13 12.94
N ALA A 234 13.84 9.74 14.12
CA ALA A 234 13.94 11.19 14.29
C ALA A 234 15.32 11.71 13.87
N ALA A 235 16.40 11.00 14.19
CA ALA A 235 17.73 11.35 13.72
C ALA A 235 17.82 11.27 12.18
N CYS A 236 17.33 10.18 11.58
CA CYS A 236 17.31 10.01 10.13
C CYS A 236 16.49 11.07 9.37
N THR A 237 15.37 11.52 9.94
CA THR A 237 14.49 12.52 9.29
C THR A 237 14.89 13.96 9.58
N SER A 238 15.79 14.20 10.55
CA SER A 238 16.24 15.55 10.92
C SER A 238 17.15 16.21 9.88
N HIS A 239 17.72 15.43 8.96
CA HIS A 239 18.61 15.94 7.92
C HIS A 239 17.87 16.17 6.60
N HIS A 240 18.22 17.26 5.90
CA HIS A 240 17.70 17.51 4.55
C HIS A 240 18.19 16.42 3.58
N ARG A 241 17.24 15.81 2.88
CA ARG A 241 17.53 14.88 1.78
C ARG A 241 17.38 15.61 0.45
N ASP A 242 18.45 15.58 -0.34
CA ASP A 242 18.40 16.05 -1.72
C ASP A 242 17.63 15.03 -2.58
N VAL A 243 16.46 15.45 -3.08
CA VAL A 243 15.61 14.67 -3.99
C VAL A 243 15.65 15.19 -5.42
N SER A 244 16.50 16.18 -5.73
CA SER A 244 16.59 16.81 -7.05
C SER A 244 16.97 15.82 -8.15
N LEU A 245 17.72 14.77 -7.82
CA LEU A 245 18.13 13.74 -8.78
C LEU A 245 16.98 12.89 -9.33
N ASN A 246 15.78 12.99 -8.73
CA ASN A 246 14.59 12.28 -9.16
C ASN A 246 13.72 13.09 -10.14
N PHE A 247 14.08 14.35 -10.41
CA PHE A 247 13.29 15.30 -11.22
C PHE A 247 14.13 15.90 -12.35
#